data_AF-A0A2S6I766-F1
#
_entry.id   AF-A0A2S6I766-F1
#
_cell.length_a   1.000
_cell.length_b   1.000
_cell.length_c   1.000
_cell.angle_alpha   90.00
_cell.angle_beta   90.00
_cell.angle_gamma   90.00
#
_symmetry.space_group_name_H-M   'P 1'
#
loop_
_entity.id
_entity.type
_entity.pdbx_description
1 polymer ?
#
loop_
_entity_poly.entity_id
_entity_poly.type
_entity_poly.pdbx_seq_one_letter_code
_entity_poly.pdbx_strand_id
1 'polypeptide(L)'
;MHNPKQLLNWLVLSLLLVLVACDREEIDIAANTDFPPAILSSTPSANGRVVAGNFDVRVVFADGSISPLQSGTVTLMDSLMTEIATATEDLEGLQDSIVIEGSTFGAADLALGIYNMTVTVTDTKGQTTESSFSFEISNLPYPANYDEIYLAGDFNTWTDDSLTLVADHIWEIRNVDLDGGGWKLKSSLSWDEENWGDGDCDGFLNSSLAAGGNANTECGFSGLVHLRFNDESLAYSVTPAVTFASQTMGLYLLGTFNNFQGSEYQFTLVEDNSWELAEILLKPGAQFKIAEMPDFVGTNYGDNNNDGVAQVGGSNITYADTLQAAYYSITFNDRSLAYELEFLRNERPESIGLIGTAVTGGWTPANGDFDLRYDEGSDTWTAVVGLVAGEFKFRANDDWELSWGGGAFPSGTASSDNDDNLTATAGIYVVTFDASTGEYTFEPASVGLLGSATSTGWDADIDMTPNPDVAGEVTLTTMLTNSADNPGAVKFRVNDDWPYNWGGTEFPTGTAVFNSPDNIPVPTTGEYTVTFNVNTLEYSFE
;
A
#
# COMPACT_ATOMS: atom_id res chain seq x y z
N MET A 1 59.85 55.66 11.40
CA MET A 1 60.65 54.86 10.45
C MET A 1 59.87 54.83 9.13
N HIS A 2 60.26 55.75 8.23
CA HIS A 2 59.82 55.91 6.82
C HIS A 2 60.42 54.76 5.96
N ASN A 3 59.99 54.40 4.74
CA ASN A 3 59.18 55.06 3.71
C ASN A 3 58.72 53.99 2.68
N PRO A 4 57.71 54.28 1.83
CA PRO A 4 57.23 53.42 0.75
C PRO A 4 57.77 53.81 -0.65
N LYS A 5 57.47 52.95 -1.64
CA LYS A 5 57.35 53.18 -3.11
C LYS A 5 58.55 53.65 -3.97
N GLN A 6 58.68 52.95 -5.11
CA GLN A 6 58.93 53.39 -6.50
C GLN A 6 60.35 53.36 -7.14
N LEU A 7 60.36 52.86 -8.40
CA LEU A 7 61.21 53.21 -9.59
C LEU A 7 62.67 52.67 -9.60
N LEU A 8 63.34 52.21 -10.68
CA LEU A 8 63.11 52.09 -12.13
C LEU A 8 64.31 51.30 -12.77
N ASN A 9 64.04 50.55 -13.87
CA ASN A 9 64.86 50.09 -15.04
C ASN A 9 66.34 49.64 -15.03
N TRP A 10 66.52 48.48 -15.72
CA TRP A 10 67.46 48.11 -16.83
C TRP A 10 68.98 48.12 -16.49
N LEU A 11 69.85 47.18 -16.91
CA LEU A 11 69.97 46.39 -18.14
C LEU A 11 71.07 45.27 -17.99
N VAL A 12 70.73 44.01 -18.31
CA VAL A 12 71.43 42.97 -19.13
C VAL A 12 72.97 42.73 -18.98
N LEU A 13 73.42 41.47 -18.81
CA LEU A 13 74.05 40.65 -19.89
C LEU A 13 74.46 39.21 -19.45
N SER A 14 73.78 38.25 -20.11
CA SER A 14 74.19 36.90 -20.54
C SER A 14 74.85 35.90 -19.57
N LEU A 15 74.18 34.76 -19.37
CA LEU A 15 74.85 33.45 -19.37
C LEU A 15 73.94 32.39 -19.98
N LEU A 16 74.45 31.74 -21.03
CA LEU A 16 73.84 30.65 -21.78
C LEU A 16 73.79 29.40 -20.89
N LEU A 17 72.59 28.87 -20.60
CA LEU A 17 72.41 27.59 -19.91
C LEU A 17 71.52 26.68 -20.78
N VAL A 18 72.06 25.51 -21.11
CA VAL A 18 71.43 24.43 -21.87
C VAL A 18 70.24 23.88 -21.06
N LEU A 19 69.05 23.89 -21.64
CA LEU A 19 67.85 23.23 -21.10
C LEU A 19 67.41 22.12 -22.05
N VAL A 20 67.36 20.90 -21.51
CA VAL A 20 66.73 19.73 -22.11
C VAL A 20 65.24 20.01 -22.20
N ALA A 21 64.67 19.98 -23.40
CA ALA A 21 63.23 20.01 -23.61
C ALA A 21 62.67 18.60 -23.35
N CYS A 22 61.73 18.47 -22.42
CA CYS A 22 60.77 17.37 -22.43
C CYS A 22 59.75 17.69 -23.53
N ASP A 23 59.64 16.84 -24.55
CA ASP A 23 58.47 16.82 -25.41
C ASP A 23 57.26 16.33 -24.59
N ARG A 24 56.20 17.14 -24.52
CA ARG A 24 54.89 16.68 -24.08
C ARG A 24 54.32 15.80 -25.20
N GLU A 25 53.92 14.58 -24.89
CA GLU A 25 53.02 13.80 -25.76
C GLU A 25 51.75 14.61 -26.01
N GLU A 26 51.52 14.98 -27.27
CA GLU A 26 50.29 15.56 -27.75
C GLU A 26 49.22 14.45 -27.70
N ILE A 27 48.14 14.64 -26.94
CA ILE A 27 47.02 13.70 -26.92
C ILE A 27 46.36 13.77 -28.30
N ASP A 28 46.42 12.68 -29.07
CA ASP A 28 45.72 12.56 -30.35
C ASP A 28 44.21 12.43 -30.10
N ILE A 29 43.52 13.57 -30.11
CA ILE A 29 42.08 13.64 -29.88
C ILE A 29 41.33 12.87 -30.97
N ALA A 30 41.84 12.83 -32.21
CA ALA A 30 41.21 12.12 -33.31
C ALA A 30 41.31 10.60 -33.12
N ALA A 31 42.46 10.09 -32.65
CA ALA A 31 42.60 8.67 -32.30
C ALA A 31 41.82 8.28 -31.04
N ASN A 32 41.59 9.22 -30.11
CA ASN A 32 40.85 8.96 -28.86
C ASN A 32 39.32 9.15 -28.98
N THR A 33 38.81 9.52 -30.16
CA THR A 33 37.37 9.68 -30.44
C THR A 33 36.91 8.91 -31.68
N ASP A 34 37.77 8.04 -32.19
CA ASP A 34 37.52 7.10 -33.28
C ASP A 34 37.03 5.78 -32.68
N PHE A 35 35.74 5.51 -32.82
CA PHE A 35 35.12 4.30 -32.30
C PHE A 35 34.58 3.48 -33.47
N PRO A 36 34.43 2.16 -33.31
CA PRO A 36 33.72 1.35 -34.29
C PRO A 36 32.26 1.82 -34.47
N PRO A 37 31.68 1.65 -35.66
CA PRO A 37 30.28 1.99 -35.93
C PRO A 37 29.33 1.22 -35.02
N ALA A 38 28.18 1.81 -34.67
CA ALA A 38 27.18 1.20 -33.80
C ALA A 38 25.88 0.85 -34.56
N ILE A 39 25.17 -0.16 -34.07
CA ILE A 39 23.80 -0.44 -34.46
C ILE A 39 22.89 0.39 -33.55
N LEU A 40 22.16 1.34 -34.13
CA LEU A 40 21.28 2.24 -33.38
C LEU A 40 19.93 1.58 -33.06
N SER A 41 19.37 0.84 -34.02
CA SER A 41 18.11 0.12 -33.85
C SER A 41 17.95 -0.98 -34.91
N SER A 42 17.14 -1.99 -34.60
CA SER A 42 16.73 -3.02 -35.56
C SER A 42 15.25 -3.35 -35.43
N THR A 43 14.61 -3.62 -36.56
CA THR A 43 13.26 -4.21 -36.62
C THR A 43 13.36 -5.42 -37.54
N PRO A 44 13.09 -6.64 -37.08
CA PRO A 44 12.81 -7.04 -35.68
C PRO A 44 13.94 -6.66 -34.70
N SER A 45 13.58 -6.39 -33.45
CA SER A 45 14.52 -6.11 -32.36
C SER A 45 15.13 -7.40 -31.80
N ALA A 46 16.24 -7.29 -31.09
CA ALA A 46 16.81 -8.42 -30.34
C ALA A 46 15.81 -8.92 -29.28
N ASN A 47 15.52 -10.22 -29.31
CA ASN A 47 14.47 -10.89 -28.54
C ASN A 47 13.05 -10.34 -28.80
N GLY A 48 12.83 -9.51 -29.83
CA GLY A 48 11.52 -8.99 -30.19
C GLY A 48 10.60 -10.04 -30.79
N ARG A 49 9.30 -9.77 -30.76
CA ARG A 49 8.24 -10.53 -31.41
C ARG A 49 7.69 -9.69 -32.55
N VAL A 50 7.65 -10.27 -33.75
CA VAL A 50 6.87 -9.73 -34.87
C VAL A 50 5.61 -10.55 -35.07
N VAL A 51 4.55 -9.92 -35.58
CA VAL A 51 3.31 -10.60 -35.91
C VAL A 51 3.48 -11.41 -37.18
N ALA A 52 3.02 -12.66 -37.17
CA ALA A 52 2.97 -13.48 -38.37
C ALA A 52 2.25 -12.76 -39.52
N GLY A 53 2.96 -12.62 -40.65
CA GLY A 53 2.49 -11.83 -41.77
C GLY A 53 3.65 -11.18 -42.51
N ASN A 54 3.35 -10.15 -43.30
CA ASN A 54 4.40 -9.44 -44.03
C ASN A 54 5.06 -8.39 -43.12
N PHE A 55 6.39 -8.46 -43.00
CA PHE A 55 7.21 -7.48 -42.28
C PHE A 55 8.53 -7.28 -43.02
N ASP A 56 9.10 -6.09 -42.88
CA ASP A 56 10.43 -5.76 -43.42
C ASP A 56 11.49 -5.94 -42.34
N VAL A 57 12.71 -6.30 -42.74
CA VAL A 57 13.87 -6.21 -41.87
C VAL A 57 14.52 -4.85 -42.10
N ARG A 58 14.69 -4.05 -41.04
CA ARG A 58 15.33 -2.74 -41.10
C ARG A 58 16.37 -2.60 -39.99
N VAL A 59 17.59 -2.21 -40.34
CA VAL A 59 18.65 -1.95 -39.37
C VAL A 59 19.22 -0.57 -39.60
N VAL A 60 19.33 0.22 -38.53
CA VAL A 60 19.88 1.58 -38.55
C VAL A 60 21.25 1.57 -37.91
N PHE A 61 22.20 2.20 -38.57
CA PHE A 61 23.60 2.30 -38.17
C PHE A 61 23.96 3.75 -37.87
N ALA A 62 24.93 3.96 -36.99
CA ALA A 62 25.49 5.28 -36.74
C ALA A 62 26.99 5.21 -36.45
N ASP A 63 27.73 6.26 -36.79
CA ASP A 63 29.14 6.41 -36.44
C ASP A 63 29.55 7.89 -36.28
N GLY A 64 30.73 8.13 -35.73
CA GLY A 64 31.34 9.45 -35.57
C GLY A 64 31.85 10.05 -36.89
N SER A 65 32.06 11.37 -36.88
CA SER A 65 32.54 12.09 -38.07
C SER A 65 33.99 11.81 -38.46
N ILE A 66 34.73 11.08 -37.62
CA ILE A 66 36.15 10.76 -37.81
C ILE A 66 36.30 9.51 -38.68
N SER A 67 35.36 8.57 -38.58
CA SER A 67 35.23 7.38 -39.38
C SER A 67 33.75 7.20 -39.80
N PRO A 68 33.24 8.00 -40.76
CA PRO A 68 31.87 7.81 -41.24
C PRO A 68 31.63 6.39 -41.75
N LEU A 69 30.36 6.00 -41.80
CA LEU A 69 29.92 4.70 -42.30
C LEU A 69 30.44 4.44 -43.72
N GLN A 70 30.75 3.18 -44.04
CA GLN A 70 31.20 2.76 -45.37
C GLN A 70 30.33 1.65 -45.95
N SER A 71 30.07 0.58 -45.21
CA SER A 71 29.27 -0.54 -45.70
C SER A 71 28.63 -1.33 -44.57
N GLY A 72 27.55 -2.03 -44.88
CA GLY A 72 26.89 -2.92 -43.94
C GLY A 72 26.36 -4.18 -44.62
N THR A 73 26.18 -5.23 -43.82
CA THR A 73 25.52 -6.48 -44.22
C THR A 73 24.51 -6.87 -43.15
N VAL A 74 23.29 -7.22 -43.57
CA VAL A 74 22.24 -7.78 -42.73
C VAL A 74 21.84 -9.12 -43.31
N THR A 75 21.87 -10.17 -42.48
CA THR A 75 21.53 -11.54 -42.86
C THR A 75 20.46 -12.10 -41.93
N LEU A 76 19.31 -12.46 -42.49
CA LEU A 76 18.20 -13.14 -41.83
C LEU A 76 18.34 -14.65 -42.03
N MET A 77 18.16 -15.42 -40.96
CA MET A 77 18.30 -16.87 -40.93
C MET A 77 17.15 -17.54 -40.18
N ASP A 78 16.87 -18.81 -40.50
CA ASP A 78 15.96 -19.66 -39.74
C ASP A 78 16.56 -20.15 -38.41
N SER A 79 15.79 -20.94 -37.66
CA SER A 79 16.21 -21.54 -36.39
C SER A 79 17.38 -22.53 -36.53
N LEU A 80 17.69 -23.00 -37.75
CA LEU A 80 18.80 -23.89 -38.05
C LEU A 80 20.03 -23.13 -38.59
N MET A 81 20.01 -21.79 -38.53
CA MET A 81 21.04 -20.89 -39.07
C MET A 81 21.17 -20.99 -40.61
N THR A 82 20.10 -21.39 -41.30
CA THR A 82 20.04 -21.36 -42.76
C THR A 82 19.65 -19.96 -43.21
N GLU A 83 20.44 -19.37 -44.10
CA GLU A 83 20.16 -18.05 -44.67
C GLU A 83 18.82 -18.05 -45.43
N ILE A 84 17.98 -17.08 -45.08
CA ILE A 84 16.70 -16.77 -45.73
C ILE A 84 16.89 -15.58 -46.68
N ALA A 85 17.56 -14.52 -46.20
CA ALA A 85 17.79 -13.30 -46.96
C ALA A 85 19.07 -12.60 -46.47
N THR A 86 19.75 -11.91 -47.39
CA THR A 86 20.91 -11.07 -47.11
C THR A 86 20.82 -9.79 -47.94
N ALA A 87 21.16 -8.66 -47.34
CA ALA A 87 21.46 -7.43 -48.05
C ALA A 87 22.83 -6.89 -47.62
N THR A 88 23.62 -6.46 -48.61
CA THR A 88 24.89 -5.76 -48.42
C THR A 88 24.84 -4.45 -49.20
N GLU A 89 25.04 -3.34 -48.52
CA GLU A 89 24.93 -2.00 -49.10
C GLU A 89 26.13 -1.13 -48.71
N ASP A 90 26.49 -0.19 -49.60
CA ASP A 90 27.37 0.92 -49.24
C ASP A 90 26.57 1.90 -48.37
N LEU A 91 27.13 2.29 -47.24
CA LEU A 91 26.51 3.23 -46.29
C LEU A 91 27.23 4.57 -46.34
N GLU A 92 26.49 5.66 -46.14
CA GLU A 92 27.05 7.01 -46.20
C GLU A 92 26.80 7.84 -44.94
N GLY A 93 27.76 8.71 -44.62
CA GLY A 93 27.61 9.70 -43.56
C GLY A 93 27.66 9.12 -42.14
N LEU A 94 27.01 9.83 -41.21
CA LEU A 94 27.06 9.50 -39.77
C LEU A 94 25.93 8.56 -39.33
N GLN A 95 24.90 8.41 -40.16
CA GLN A 95 23.75 7.57 -39.87
C GLN A 95 23.10 7.14 -41.18
N ASP A 96 22.86 5.85 -41.33
CA ASP A 96 22.24 5.26 -42.52
C ASP A 96 21.51 3.96 -42.13
N SER A 97 20.80 3.31 -43.07
CA SER A 97 20.06 2.08 -42.79
C SER A 97 19.98 1.12 -43.96
N ILE A 98 19.97 -0.19 -43.65
CA ILE A 98 19.67 -1.26 -44.61
C ILE A 98 18.24 -1.75 -44.39
N VAL A 99 17.49 -1.95 -45.47
CA VAL A 99 16.14 -2.51 -45.46
C VAL A 99 16.05 -3.71 -46.40
N ILE A 100 15.65 -4.87 -45.87
CA ILE A 100 15.26 -6.04 -46.67
C ILE A 100 13.73 -6.09 -46.67
N GLU A 101 13.11 -5.78 -47.80
CA GLU A 101 11.66 -5.81 -47.93
C GLU A 101 11.11 -7.23 -47.75
N GLY A 102 10.08 -7.39 -46.92
CA GLY A 102 9.40 -8.66 -46.63
C GLY A 102 8.95 -9.43 -47.86
N SER A 103 8.57 -8.68 -48.91
CA SER A 103 8.14 -9.23 -50.19
C SER A 103 9.25 -9.99 -50.93
N THR A 104 10.52 -9.69 -50.65
CA THR A 104 11.68 -10.28 -51.34
C THR A 104 12.08 -11.64 -50.78
N PHE A 105 11.72 -11.93 -49.52
CA PHE A 105 12.04 -13.18 -48.84
C PHE A 105 10.80 -13.98 -48.41
N GLY A 106 9.61 -13.53 -48.79
CA GLY A 106 8.36 -14.24 -48.51
C GLY A 106 7.98 -14.22 -47.02
N ALA A 107 8.14 -13.07 -46.35
CA ALA A 107 7.88 -12.92 -44.92
C ALA A 107 6.52 -13.51 -44.47
N ALA A 108 5.47 -13.29 -45.26
CA ALA A 108 4.11 -13.76 -44.96
C ALA A 108 3.96 -15.29 -44.94
N ASP A 109 4.89 -16.04 -45.54
CA ASP A 109 4.87 -17.50 -45.60
C ASP A 109 5.80 -18.15 -44.56
N LEU A 110 6.52 -17.35 -43.77
CA LEU A 110 7.37 -17.85 -42.68
C LEU A 110 6.51 -18.42 -41.55
N ALA A 111 6.95 -19.54 -40.98
CA ALA A 111 6.26 -20.19 -39.87
C ALA A 111 6.48 -19.43 -38.55
N LEU A 112 5.61 -19.68 -37.57
CA LEU A 112 5.85 -19.21 -36.20
C LEU A 112 7.12 -19.83 -35.62
N GLY A 113 7.84 -19.07 -34.80
CA GLY A 113 9.01 -19.54 -34.06
C GLY A 113 10.20 -18.60 -34.14
N ILE A 114 11.35 -19.11 -33.69
CA ILE A 114 12.58 -18.33 -33.54
C ILE A 114 13.34 -18.23 -34.86
N TYR A 115 13.80 -17.02 -35.18
CA TYR A 115 14.66 -16.67 -36.29
C TYR A 115 15.90 -15.94 -35.78
N ASN A 116 16.96 -15.94 -36.57
CA ASN A 116 18.24 -15.35 -36.21
C ASN A 116 18.60 -14.24 -37.19
N MET A 117 19.25 -13.19 -36.70
CA MET A 117 19.77 -12.11 -37.53
C MET A 117 21.23 -11.85 -37.18
N THR A 118 22.07 -11.76 -38.21
CA THR A 118 23.45 -11.29 -38.10
C THR A 118 23.56 -9.96 -38.81
N VAL A 119 24.22 -9.01 -38.16
CA VAL A 119 24.42 -7.65 -38.65
C VAL A 119 25.90 -7.33 -38.55
N THR A 120 26.49 -6.86 -39.64
CA THR A 120 27.88 -6.37 -39.69
C THR A 120 27.89 -4.97 -40.29
N VAL A 121 28.60 -4.03 -39.68
CA VAL A 121 28.80 -2.67 -40.21
C VAL A 121 30.27 -2.29 -40.14
N THR A 122 30.76 -1.64 -41.20
CA THR A 122 32.15 -1.21 -41.37
C THR A 122 32.20 0.29 -41.67
N ASP A 123 33.15 0.98 -41.05
CA ASP A 123 33.41 2.40 -41.31
C ASP A 123 34.50 2.63 -42.37
N THR A 124 34.71 3.88 -42.76
CA THR A 124 35.70 4.29 -43.77
C THR A 124 37.17 4.05 -43.37
N LYS A 125 37.44 3.73 -42.10
CA LYS A 125 38.77 3.35 -41.59
C LYS A 125 38.92 1.83 -41.41
N GLY A 126 37.87 1.07 -41.70
CA GLY A 126 37.85 -0.38 -41.61
C GLY A 126 37.59 -0.92 -40.20
N GLN A 127 37.11 -0.10 -39.26
CA GLN A 127 36.61 -0.61 -37.98
C GLN A 127 35.24 -1.26 -38.20
N THR A 128 34.98 -2.35 -37.50
CA THR A 128 33.79 -3.17 -37.73
C THR A 128 33.06 -3.50 -36.43
N THR A 129 31.74 -3.48 -36.49
CA THR A 129 30.87 -4.03 -35.44
C THR A 129 30.05 -5.17 -36.02
N GLU A 130 30.04 -6.29 -35.32
CA GLU A 130 29.22 -7.46 -35.65
C GLU A 130 28.32 -7.80 -34.47
N SER A 131 27.05 -8.05 -34.76
CA SER A 131 26.04 -8.46 -33.77
C SER A 131 25.25 -9.62 -34.32
N SER A 132 24.86 -10.55 -33.44
CA SER A 132 23.95 -11.64 -33.77
C SER A 132 22.94 -11.80 -32.65
N PHE A 133 21.67 -11.91 -33.01
CA PHE A 133 20.59 -12.06 -32.05
C PHE A 133 19.40 -12.78 -32.68
N SER A 134 18.52 -13.29 -31.82
CA SER A 134 17.27 -13.93 -32.24
C SER A 134 16.09 -12.99 -32.10
N PHE A 135 15.03 -13.26 -32.85
CA PHE A 135 13.69 -12.71 -32.65
C PHE A 135 12.66 -13.82 -32.92
N GLU A 136 11.41 -13.59 -32.58
CA GLU A 136 10.32 -14.55 -32.79
C GLU A 136 9.27 -14.02 -33.77
N ILE A 137 8.83 -14.87 -34.69
CA ILE A 137 7.56 -14.68 -35.40
C ILE A 137 6.48 -15.30 -34.53
N SER A 138 5.62 -14.47 -33.96
CA SER A 138 4.61 -14.84 -32.97
C SER A 138 3.20 -14.71 -33.54
N ASN A 139 2.23 -15.27 -32.81
CA ASN A 139 0.81 -15.07 -33.08
C ASN A 139 0.20 -13.96 -32.19
N LEU A 140 1.04 -13.06 -31.66
CA LEU A 140 0.57 -11.89 -30.93
C LEU A 140 -0.24 -10.97 -31.85
N PRO A 141 -1.20 -10.21 -31.30
CA PRO A 141 -1.99 -9.27 -32.10
C PRO A 141 -1.18 -8.08 -32.62
N TYR A 142 -0.06 -7.76 -31.96
CA TYR A 142 0.85 -6.66 -32.29
C TYR A 142 2.31 -7.09 -32.02
N PRO A 143 3.32 -6.41 -32.61
CA PRO A 143 4.72 -6.58 -32.21
C PRO A 143 4.92 -6.20 -30.74
N ALA A 144 5.84 -6.89 -30.07
CA ALA A 144 6.15 -6.70 -28.64
C ALA A 144 7.55 -7.23 -28.30
N ASN A 145 8.09 -6.89 -27.14
CA ASN A 145 9.34 -7.48 -26.63
C ASN A 145 9.11 -8.67 -25.70
N TYR A 146 7.88 -8.89 -25.23
CA TYR A 146 7.50 -9.99 -24.34
C TYR A 146 6.21 -10.65 -24.81
N ASP A 147 5.93 -11.85 -24.32
CA ASP A 147 4.69 -12.56 -24.64
C ASP A 147 3.55 -12.17 -23.70
N GLU A 148 3.88 -11.75 -22.48
CA GLU A 148 2.97 -11.34 -21.43
C GLU A 148 3.64 -10.28 -20.54
N ILE A 149 2.84 -9.40 -19.95
CA ILE A 149 3.27 -8.46 -18.91
C ILE A 149 2.27 -8.53 -17.76
N TYR A 150 2.78 -8.46 -16.53
CA TYR A 150 2.00 -8.52 -15.30
C TYR A 150 2.22 -7.29 -14.45
N LEU A 151 1.19 -6.84 -13.74
CA LEU A 151 1.24 -5.82 -12.70
C LEU A 151 1.13 -6.47 -11.33
N ALA A 152 2.01 -6.08 -10.40
CA ALA A 152 2.01 -6.54 -9.01
C ALA A 152 2.32 -5.38 -8.06
N GLY A 153 1.63 -5.29 -6.93
CA GLY A 153 1.88 -4.23 -5.95
C GLY A 153 1.12 -4.41 -4.65
N ASP A 154 1.18 -3.42 -3.77
CA ASP A 154 0.54 -3.46 -2.46
C ASP A 154 -0.98 -3.74 -2.56
N PHE A 155 -1.65 -3.07 -3.51
CA PHE A 155 -3.09 -3.19 -3.78
C PHE A 155 -3.57 -4.61 -4.10
N ASN A 156 -2.70 -5.50 -4.58
CA ASN A 156 -3.03 -6.89 -4.87
C ASN A 156 -2.17 -7.89 -4.08
N THR A 157 -1.55 -7.46 -2.98
CA THR A 157 -0.66 -8.28 -2.14
C THR A 157 0.51 -8.91 -2.93
N TRP A 158 1.04 -8.17 -3.92
CA TRP A 158 2.13 -8.59 -4.79
C TRP A 158 1.83 -9.84 -5.62
N THR A 159 0.57 -10.00 -6.01
CA THR A 159 0.10 -11.03 -6.94
C THR A 159 0.07 -10.52 -8.39
N ASP A 160 -0.17 -11.40 -9.37
CA ASP A 160 0.03 -11.11 -10.80
C ASP A 160 -1.28 -10.78 -11.52
N ASP A 161 -1.46 -9.51 -11.89
CA ASP A 161 -2.54 -9.07 -12.77
C ASP A 161 -2.06 -8.90 -14.21
N SER A 162 -2.64 -9.65 -15.15
CA SER A 162 -2.19 -9.65 -16.56
C SER A 162 -2.60 -8.39 -17.33
N LEU A 163 -1.67 -7.80 -18.08
CA LEU A 163 -1.94 -6.74 -19.06
C LEU A 163 -2.29 -7.34 -20.42
N THR A 164 -3.07 -6.58 -21.21
CA THR A 164 -3.40 -6.91 -22.60
C THR A 164 -2.55 -6.11 -23.57
N LEU A 165 -1.96 -6.74 -24.60
CA LEU A 165 -1.30 -6.04 -25.70
C LEU A 165 -2.34 -5.40 -26.64
N VAL A 166 -2.39 -4.07 -26.69
CA VAL A 166 -3.45 -3.28 -27.38
C VAL A 166 -2.96 -2.49 -28.60
N ALA A 167 -1.65 -2.35 -28.77
CA ALA A 167 -1.00 -1.79 -29.96
C ALA A 167 0.46 -2.26 -29.98
N ASP A 168 1.20 -1.93 -31.06
CA ASP A 168 2.64 -2.19 -31.17
C ASP A 168 3.37 -1.74 -29.90
N HIS A 169 3.94 -2.70 -29.17
CA HIS A 169 4.66 -2.53 -27.92
C HIS A 169 3.84 -1.95 -26.75
N ILE A 170 2.52 -1.73 -26.87
CA ILE A 170 1.68 -1.12 -25.83
C ILE A 170 0.85 -2.17 -25.09
N TRP A 171 1.17 -2.36 -23.82
CA TRP A 171 0.42 -3.16 -22.86
C TRP A 171 -0.51 -2.29 -22.03
N GLU A 172 -1.73 -2.75 -21.78
CA GLU A 172 -2.76 -2.01 -21.04
C GLU A 172 -3.48 -2.91 -20.04
N ILE A 173 -3.69 -2.40 -18.83
CA ILE A 173 -4.67 -2.92 -17.87
C ILE A 173 -5.62 -1.79 -17.46
N ARG A 174 -6.90 -2.12 -17.30
CA ARG A 174 -7.96 -1.14 -17.01
C ARG A 174 -8.69 -1.48 -15.73
N ASN A 175 -9.13 -0.43 -15.04
CA ASN A 175 -9.95 -0.50 -13.83
C ASN A 175 -9.23 -1.17 -12.66
N VAL A 176 -7.93 -0.88 -12.53
CA VAL A 176 -7.14 -1.33 -11.38
C VAL A 176 -7.30 -0.29 -10.28
N ASP A 177 -7.69 -0.70 -9.08
CA ASP A 177 -7.72 0.20 -7.93
C ASP A 177 -6.34 0.19 -7.27
N LEU A 178 -5.54 1.23 -7.53
CA LEU A 178 -4.26 1.40 -6.85
C LEU A 178 -4.52 2.00 -5.45
N ASP A 179 -3.77 1.59 -4.45
CA ASP A 179 -3.96 2.01 -3.05
C ASP A 179 -3.03 3.16 -2.63
N GLY A 180 -2.31 3.77 -3.58
CA GLY A 180 -1.25 4.73 -3.31
C GLY A 180 0.09 4.08 -2.91
N GLY A 181 0.14 2.75 -2.78
CA GLY A 181 1.32 1.96 -2.45
C GLY A 181 2.25 1.70 -3.64
N GLY A 182 3.30 0.94 -3.38
CA GLY A 182 4.32 0.59 -4.37
C GLY A 182 3.86 -0.52 -5.32
N TRP A 183 4.27 -0.43 -6.59
CA TRP A 183 3.98 -1.45 -7.59
C TRP A 183 5.12 -1.64 -8.61
N LYS A 184 5.06 -2.74 -9.37
CA LYS A 184 6.01 -3.10 -10.44
C LYS A 184 5.31 -3.78 -11.62
N LEU A 185 5.96 -3.72 -12.78
CA LEU A 185 5.63 -4.60 -13.92
C LEU A 185 6.61 -5.77 -13.99
N LYS A 186 6.15 -6.92 -14.46
CA LYS A 186 6.95 -8.15 -14.58
C LYS A 186 6.80 -8.76 -15.98
N SER A 187 7.87 -9.34 -16.51
CA SER A 187 7.86 -10.07 -17.78
C SER A 187 7.28 -11.47 -17.69
N SER A 188 7.12 -12.00 -16.47
CA SER A 188 6.51 -13.30 -16.20
C SER A 188 5.98 -13.38 -14.77
N LEU A 189 5.43 -14.55 -14.42
CA LEU A 189 5.01 -14.86 -13.06
C LEU A 189 6.18 -14.95 -12.06
N SER A 190 7.42 -15.12 -12.54
CA SER A 190 8.62 -15.20 -11.69
C SER A 190 9.22 -13.82 -11.42
N TRP A 191 9.74 -13.61 -10.21
CA TRP A 191 10.53 -12.42 -9.86
C TRP A 191 12.00 -12.52 -10.27
N ASP A 192 12.47 -13.72 -10.64
CA ASP A 192 13.84 -13.95 -11.10
C ASP A 192 14.07 -13.46 -12.54
N GLU A 193 12.98 -13.22 -13.27
CA GLU A 193 13.00 -12.62 -14.59
C GLU A 193 12.92 -11.09 -14.52
N GLU A 194 12.96 -10.46 -15.69
CA GLU A 194 12.95 -9.01 -15.79
C GLU A 194 11.66 -8.42 -15.20
N ASN A 195 11.85 -7.39 -14.39
CA ASN A 195 10.77 -6.62 -13.79
C ASN A 195 11.20 -5.17 -13.77
N TRP A 196 10.22 -4.27 -13.70
CA TRP A 196 10.47 -2.85 -13.82
C TRP A 196 9.69 -2.05 -12.77
N GLY A 197 10.31 -0.98 -12.31
CA GLY A 197 9.68 0.03 -11.47
C GLY A 197 10.34 1.39 -11.63
N ASP A 198 9.71 2.42 -11.09
CA ASP A 198 10.13 3.82 -11.23
C ASP A 198 10.17 4.52 -9.87
N GLY A 199 11.35 4.49 -9.25
CA GLY A 199 11.58 5.14 -7.95
C GLY A 199 11.72 6.67 -8.03
N ASP A 200 11.91 7.24 -9.23
CA ASP A 200 12.12 8.67 -9.44
C ASP A 200 10.84 9.39 -9.95
N CYS A 201 9.83 8.63 -10.34
CA CYS A 201 8.53 9.10 -10.84
C CYS A 201 8.64 9.97 -12.09
N ASP A 202 9.54 9.62 -13.01
CA ASP A 202 9.78 10.36 -14.25
C ASP A 202 8.95 9.84 -15.45
N GLY A 203 8.18 8.76 -15.25
CA GLY A 203 7.33 8.16 -16.28
C GLY A 203 8.03 7.09 -17.12
N PHE A 204 9.26 6.72 -16.77
CA PHE A 204 10.03 5.65 -17.40
C PHE A 204 10.41 4.59 -16.36
N LEU A 205 10.09 3.33 -16.64
CA LEU A 205 10.44 2.25 -15.75
C LEU A 205 11.91 1.85 -15.94
N ASN A 206 12.59 1.52 -14.83
CA ASN A 206 13.94 1.00 -14.83
C ASN A 206 13.91 -0.53 -14.71
N SER A 207 14.69 -1.21 -15.56
CA SER A 207 14.81 -2.67 -15.56
C SER A 207 15.60 -3.19 -14.35
N SER A 208 15.12 -4.28 -13.75
CA SER A 208 15.80 -5.00 -12.67
C SER A 208 17.15 -5.59 -13.08
N LEU A 209 17.39 -5.73 -14.39
CA LEU A 209 18.66 -6.17 -14.96
C LEU A 209 19.67 -5.01 -15.12
N ALA A 210 19.21 -3.76 -15.03
CA ALA A 210 20.06 -2.58 -15.07
C ALA A 210 20.61 -2.22 -13.69
N ALA A 211 21.80 -1.60 -13.65
CA ALA A 211 22.42 -1.18 -12.41
C ALA A 211 21.55 -0.15 -11.67
N GLY A 212 21.01 -0.53 -10.51
CA GLY A 212 20.13 0.32 -9.70
C GLY A 212 18.63 0.22 -10.03
N GLY A 213 18.23 -0.57 -11.05
CA GLY A 213 16.86 -0.58 -11.57
C GLY A 213 15.86 -1.50 -10.86
N ASN A 214 15.89 -1.59 -9.53
CA ASN A 214 15.00 -2.50 -8.79
C ASN A 214 14.05 -1.79 -7.81
N ALA A 215 13.88 -0.48 -7.95
CA ALA A 215 12.95 0.29 -7.13
C ALA A 215 11.48 -0.07 -7.45
N ASN A 216 10.59 0.11 -6.49
CA ASN A 216 9.16 0.10 -6.72
C ASN A 216 8.73 1.42 -7.36
N THR A 217 7.64 1.42 -8.10
CA THR A 217 6.97 2.65 -8.52
C THR A 217 6.12 3.18 -7.37
N GLU A 218 6.59 4.22 -6.69
CA GLU A 218 5.96 4.81 -5.49
C GLU A 218 5.50 6.26 -5.73
N CYS A 219 4.76 6.46 -6.82
CA CYS A 219 4.35 7.79 -7.28
C CYS A 219 3.00 8.28 -6.73
N GLY A 220 2.44 7.56 -5.74
CA GLY A 220 1.20 7.94 -5.06
C GLY A 220 -0.06 7.87 -5.93
N PHE A 221 -0.05 7.08 -7.01
CA PHE A 221 -1.26 6.83 -7.79
C PHE A 221 -2.24 6.01 -6.96
N SER A 222 -3.47 6.50 -6.85
CA SER A 222 -4.53 5.83 -6.10
C SER A 222 -5.88 5.87 -6.83
N GLY A 223 -6.81 5.02 -6.39
CA GLY A 223 -8.13 4.87 -6.97
C GLY A 223 -8.14 4.03 -8.25
N LEU A 224 -9.33 3.94 -8.86
CA LEU A 224 -9.54 3.20 -10.10
C LEU A 224 -8.82 3.86 -11.29
N VAL A 225 -7.86 3.18 -11.90
CA VAL A 225 -7.02 3.68 -12.99
C VAL A 225 -6.96 2.76 -14.22
N HIS A 226 -6.46 3.31 -15.32
CA HIS A 226 -5.95 2.61 -16.49
C HIS A 226 -4.43 2.82 -16.55
N LEU A 227 -3.67 1.72 -16.62
CA LEU A 227 -2.23 1.74 -16.78
C LEU A 227 -1.88 1.30 -18.21
N ARG A 228 -1.00 2.05 -18.84
CA ARG A 228 -0.37 1.69 -20.12
C ARG A 228 1.14 1.65 -19.98
N PHE A 229 1.77 0.69 -20.62
CA PHE A 229 3.21 0.48 -20.63
C PHE A 229 3.69 0.21 -22.06
N ASN A 230 4.75 0.89 -22.47
CA ASN A 230 5.43 0.61 -23.74
C ASN A 230 6.69 -0.22 -23.48
N ASP A 231 6.73 -1.46 -23.94
CA ASP A 231 7.82 -2.39 -23.63
C ASP A 231 9.11 -2.18 -24.46
N GLU A 232 9.10 -1.24 -25.40
CA GLU A 232 10.26 -0.85 -26.21
C GLU A 232 10.98 0.38 -25.63
N SER A 233 10.21 1.38 -25.22
CA SER A 233 10.71 2.65 -24.65
C SER A 233 10.75 2.67 -23.13
N LEU A 234 10.13 1.68 -22.48
CA LEU A 234 9.89 1.59 -21.04
C LEU A 234 9.03 2.73 -20.45
N ALA A 235 8.41 3.55 -21.30
CA ALA A 235 7.50 4.60 -20.86
C ALA A 235 6.19 4.00 -20.35
N TYR A 236 5.62 4.58 -19.28
CA TYR A 236 4.30 4.21 -18.78
C TYR A 236 3.42 5.44 -18.53
N SER A 237 2.12 5.20 -18.43
CA SER A 237 1.15 6.22 -18.01
C SER A 237 0.07 5.60 -17.15
N VAL A 238 -0.33 6.32 -16.11
CA VAL A 238 -1.46 5.98 -15.25
C VAL A 238 -2.49 7.10 -15.39
N THR A 239 -3.71 6.73 -15.73
CA THR A 239 -4.82 7.68 -15.92
C THR A 239 -6.04 7.22 -15.12
N PRO A 240 -6.83 8.12 -14.52
CA PRO A 240 -8.07 7.72 -13.86
C PRO A 240 -9.01 6.95 -14.81
N ALA A 241 -9.53 5.82 -14.34
CA ALA A 241 -10.46 4.98 -15.11
C ALA A 241 -11.84 5.61 -15.21
N VAL A 242 -12.21 6.43 -14.23
CA VAL A 242 -13.39 7.28 -14.26
C VAL A 242 -12.92 8.72 -14.18
N THR A 243 -13.35 9.54 -15.14
CA THR A 243 -13.21 10.99 -15.06
C THR A 243 -14.58 11.54 -14.70
N PHE A 244 -14.78 11.84 -13.42
CA PHE A 244 -15.93 12.61 -13.01
C PHE A 244 -15.75 14.06 -13.47
N ALA A 245 -16.84 14.67 -13.94
CA ALA A 245 -16.84 16.10 -14.19
C ALA A 245 -16.49 16.84 -12.89
N SER A 246 -15.74 17.92 -12.97
CA SER A 246 -15.37 18.74 -11.82
C SER A 246 -15.18 20.19 -12.25
N GLN A 247 -15.51 21.14 -11.38
CA GLN A 247 -15.17 22.56 -11.55
C GLN A 247 -13.80 22.90 -10.97
N THR A 248 -13.22 22.01 -10.16
CA THR A 248 -11.95 22.24 -9.46
C THR A 248 -11.00 21.05 -9.54
N MET A 249 -9.72 21.25 -9.20
CA MET A 249 -8.69 20.20 -9.26
C MET A 249 -8.46 19.49 -7.92
N GLY A 250 -8.97 20.05 -6.83
CA GLY A 250 -8.83 19.49 -5.49
C GLY A 250 -9.61 20.36 -4.50
N LEU A 251 -9.98 19.78 -3.37
CA LEU A 251 -10.65 20.51 -2.29
C LEU A 251 -10.09 20.07 -0.93
N TYR A 252 -10.06 21.02 0.00
CA TYR A 252 -9.55 20.86 1.36
C TYR A 252 -10.49 21.53 2.35
N LEU A 253 -10.70 20.91 3.51
CA LEU A 253 -11.42 21.52 4.62
C LEU A 253 -10.43 22.29 5.51
N LEU A 254 -10.60 23.61 5.57
CA LEU A 254 -9.75 24.52 6.33
C LEU A 254 -10.57 25.18 7.43
N GLY A 255 -10.19 24.99 8.68
CA GLY A 255 -10.96 25.48 9.82
C GLY A 255 -10.14 25.74 11.08
N THR A 256 -10.85 26.05 12.16
CA THR A 256 -10.23 26.30 13.48
C THR A 256 -9.42 25.11 13.99
N PHE A 257 -9.76 23.88 13.59
CA PHE A 257 -9.08 22.64 13.98
C PHE A 257 -7.71 22.45 13.30
N ASN A 258 -7.44 23.08 12.15
CA ASN A 258 -6.14 23.04 11.48
C ASN A 258 -5.52 24.43 11.24
N ASN A 259 -6.00 25.45 11.99
CA ASN A 259 -5.59 26.85 11.83
C ASN A 259 -5.77 27.39 10.40
N PHE A 260 -6.79 26.89 9.68
CA PHE A 260 -7.12 27.27 8.31
C PHE A 260 -6.01 27.01 7.27
N GLN A 261 -5.24 25.93 7.44
CA GLN A 261 -4.19 25.52 6.50
C GLN A 261 -3.90 24.01 6.62
N GLY A 262 -3.20 23.45 5.63
CA GLY A 262 -2.76 22.06 5.60
C GLY A 262 -3.58 21.17 4.68
N SER A 263 -3.06 19.98 4.41
CA SER A 263 -3.64 18.98 3.51
C SER A 263 -4.30 17.80 4.24
N GLU A 264 -4.43 17.86 5.56
CA GLU A 264 -4.94 16.78 6.42
C GLU A 264 -6.37 16.36 6.04
N TYR A 265 -7.23 17.33 5.70
CA TYR A 265 -8.63 17.11 5.37
C TYR A 265 -8.89 17.37 3.89
N GLN A 266 -8.23 16.60 3.03
CA GLN A 266 -8.44 16.62 1.59
C GLN A 266 -9.70 15.83 1.21
N PHE A 267 -10.51 16.39 0.30
CA PHE A 267 -11.67 15.69 -0.25
C PHE A 267 -11.27 14.80 -1.44
N THR A 268 -12.05 13.74 -1.65
CA THR A 268 -11.97 12.85 -2.81
C THR A 268 -13.16 13.10 -3.73
N LEU A 269 -12.94 13.18 -5.05
CA LEU A 269 -14.01 13.28 -6.04
C LEU A 269 -14.67 11.90 -6.24
N VAL A 270 -15.93 11.75 -5.83
CA VAL A 270 -16.63 10.47 -5.77
C VAL A 270 -17.73 10.32 -6.83
N GLU A 271 -18.26 11.43 -7.36
CA GLU A 271 -19.17 11.46 -8.51
C GLU A 271 -19.00 12.77 -9.30
N ASP A 272 -19.73 12.94 -10.41
CA ASP A 272 -19.74 14.18 -11.19
C ASP A 272 -20.01 15.41 -10.30
N ASN A 273 -18.97 16.22 -10.10
CA ASN A 273 -18.93 17.45 -9.32
C ASN A 273 -19.10 17.21 -7.81
N SER A 274 -19.15 15.96 -7.33
CA SER A 274 -19.40 15.63 -5.91
C SER A 274 -18.14 15.11 -5.24
N TRP A 275 -17.74 15.82 -4.18
CA TRP A 275 -16.55 15.57 -3.39
C TRP A 275 -16.95 15.10 -1.99
N GLU A 276 -16.16 14.20 -1.40
CA GLU A 276 -16.38 13.65 -0.06
C GLU A 276 -15.11 13.77 0.80
N LEU A 277 -15.30 14.26 2.02
CA LEU A 277 -14.35 14.11 3.13
C LEU A 277 -14.94 13.05 4.08
N ALA A 278 -14.26 11.92 4.20
CA ALA A 278 -14.81 10.73 4.86
C ALA A 278 -15.09 10.93 6.36
N GLU A 279 -14.20 11.60 7.09
CA GLU A 279 -14.37 11.80 8.53
C GLU A 279 -13.66 13.07 9.02
N ILE A 280 -14.34 13.85 9.88
CA ILE A 280 -13.79 14.99 10.62
C ILE A 280 -14.49 15.14 11.97
N LEU A 281 -13.71 15.37 13.03
CA LEU A 281 -14.23 15.78 14.34
C LEU A 281 -14.58 17.27 14.35
N LEU A 282 -15.87 17.58 14.46
CA LEU A 282 -16.36 18.94 14.66
C LEU A 282 -16.71 19.17 16.14
N LYS A 283 -16.07 20.17 16.76
CA LYS A 283 -16.34 20.59 18.13
C LYS A 283 -17.27 21.82 18.15
N PRO A 284 -18.09 22.02 19.21
CA PRO A 284 -18.96 23.20 19.33
C PRO A 284 -18.20 24.50 19.03
N GLY A 285 -18.73 25.32 18.11
CA GLY A 285 -18.14 26.59 17.70
C GLY A 285 -17.05 26.48 16.63
N ALA A 286 -16.75 25.27 16.13
CA ALA A 286 -15.80 25.10 15.03
C ALA A 286 -16.23 25.91 13.81
N GLN A 287 -15.28 26.60 13.20
CA GLN A 287 -15.48 27.39 12.00
C GLN A 287 -14.61 26.85 10.89
N PHE A 288 -15.16 26.70 9.69
CA PHE A 288 -14.44 26.13 8.56
C PHE A 288 -14.90 26.68 7.21
N LYS A 289 -14.09 26.43 6.19
CA LYS A 289 -14.32 26.70 4.77
C LYS A 289 -13.79 25.54 3.95
N ILE A 290 -14.31 25.39 2.75
CA ILE A 290 -13.80 24.47 1.76
C ILE A 290 -12.91 25.28 0.81
N ALA A 291 -11.70 24.83 0.48
CA ALA A 291 -10.74 25.58 -0.33
C ALA A 291 -10.10 24.69 -1.41
N GLU A 292 -9.75 25.28 -2.55
CA GLU A 292 -9.15 24.54 -3.67
C GLU A 292 -7.68 24.15 -3.45
N MET A 293 -7.06 24.71 -2.42
CA MET A 293 -5.67 24.53 -2.04
C MET A 293 -5.59 24.25 -0.54
N PRO A 294 -4.48 23.68 -0.02
CA PRO A 294 -4.25 23.51 1.42
C PRO A 294 -4.01 24.83 2.17
N ASP A 295 -4.36 25.96 1.55
CA ASP A 295 -4.34 27.32 2.06
C ASP A 295 -5.40 28.16 1.31
N PHE A 296 -5.44 29.47 1.55
CA PHE A 296 -6.37 30.39 0.87
C PHE A 296 -5.78 31.12 -0.35
N VAL A 297 -4.75 30.56 -1.00
CA VAL A 297 -4.22 31.11 -2.25
C VAL A 297 -5.16 30.83 -3.44
N GLY A 298 -6.00 29.79 -3.34
CA GLY A 298 -7.04 29.45 -4.32
C GLY A 298 -8.45 29.97 -4.00
N THR A 299 -9.44 29.55 -4.79
CA THR A 299 -10.85 29.82 -4.47
C THR A 299 -11.20 29.12 -3.16
N ASN A 300 -12.08 29.73 -2.38
CA ASN A 300 -12.61 29.12 -1.17
C ASN A 300 -14.10 29.41 -1.07
N TYR A 301 -14.78 28.51 -0.41
CA TYR A 301 -16.23 28.41 -0.33
C TYR A 301 -16.60 28.45 1.15
N GLY A 302 -17.49 29.36 1.49
CA GLY A 302 -18.05 29.52 2.82
C GLY A 302 -19.52 29.87 2.72
N ASP A 303 -20.26 29.80 3.82
CA ASP A 303 -21.70 30.01 3.82
C ASP A 303 -22.07 31.15 4.78
N ASN A 304 -22.69 32.20 4.23
CA ASN A 304 -23.09 33.38 5.01
C ASN A 304 -24.35 33.15 5.86
N ASN A 305 -25.19 32.19 5.49
CA ASN A 305 -26.47 31.91 6.13
C ASN A 305 -26.60 30.48 6.65
N ASN A 306 -25.55 29.65 6.44
CA ASN A 306 -25.42 28.29 6.94
C ASN A 306 -26.63 27.43 6.52
N ASP A 307 -27.07 27.60 5.27
CA ASP A 307 -28.23 26.96 4.66
C ASP A 307 -27.88 25.68 3.88
N GLY A 308 -26.61 25.27 3.92
CA GLY A 308 -26.11 24.09 3.23
C GLY A 308 -25.73 24.37 1.78
N VAL A 309 -25.71 25.63 1.35
CA VAL A 309 -25.27 26.04 0.02
C VAL A 309 -24.21 27.13 0.14
N ALA A 310 -22.95 26.74 -0.05
CA ALA A 310 -21.83 27.66 0.05
C ALA A 310 -21.83 28.72 -1.06
N GLN A 311 -21.06 29.78 -0.84
CA GLN A 311 -20.77 30.83 -1.80
C GLN A 311 -19.26 31.04 -1.93
N VAL A 312 -18.82 31.38 -3.13
CA VAL A 312 -17.42 31.77 -3.38
C VAL A 312 -17.06 32.97 -2.50
N GLY A 313 -16.05 32.78 -1.65
CA GLY A 313 -15.59 33.78 -0.68
C GLY A 313 -16.57 34.08 0.45
N GLY A 314 -17.59 33.23 0.68
CA GLY A 314 -18.56 33.41 1.77
C GLY A 314 -17.93 33.37 3.17
N SER A 315 -18.71 33.68 4.20
CA SER A 315 -18.27 33.63 5.61
C SER A 315 -17.92 32.20 6.04
N ASN A 316 -17.24 32.04 7.17
CA ASN A 316 -16.96 30.70 7.69
C ASN A 316 -18.28 29.97 7.98
N ILE A 317 -18.37 28.72 7.53
CA ILE A 317 -19.40 27.78 7.97
C ILE A 317 -19.16 27.53 9.45
N THR A 318 -20.21 27.61 10.26
CA THR A 318 -20.10 27.50 11.73
C THR A 318 -20.84 26.27 12.21
N TYR A 319 -20.12 25.36 12.85
CA TYR A 319 -20.70 24.28 13.65
C TYR A 319 -21.23 24.88 14.95
N ALA A 320 -22.55 24.85 15.15
CA ALA A 320 -23.21 25.62 16.21
C ALA A 320 -22.74 25.20 17.62
N ASP A 321 -22.58 26.18 18.51
CA ASP A 321 -22.18 25.97 19.92
C ASP A 321 -23.17 25.09 20.72
N THR A 322 -24.40 24.93 20.22
CA THR A 322 -25.42 24.09 20.84
C THR A 322 -25.28 22.61 20.50
N LEU A 323 -24.43 22.25 19.54
CA LEU A 323 -24.18 20.88 19.13
C LEU A 323 -23.04 20.28 19.96
N GLN A 324 -23.07 18.96 20.14
CA GLN A 324 -22.00 18.23 20.82
C GLN A 324 -20.84 17.96 19.87
N ALA A 325 -19.66 17.66 20.42
CA ALA A 325 -18.53 17.24 19.60
C ALA A 325 -18.82 15.86 18.98
N ALA A 326 -18.67 15.76 17.67
CA ALA A 326 -18.96 14.54 16.92
C ALA A 326 -18.18 14.47 15.62
N TYR A 327 -18.00 13.25 15.12
CA TYR A 327 -17.44 12.96 13.82
C TYR A 327 -18.51 13.02 12.74
N TYR A 328 -18.17 13.64 11.62
CA TYR A 328 -19.02 13.79 10.44
C TYR A 328 -18.27 13.40 9.18
N SER A 329 -18.97 12.89 8.17
CA SER A 329 -18.52 13.01 6.79
C SER A 329 -19.04 14.32 6.21
N ILE A 330 -18.33 14.87 5.21
CA ILE A 330 -18.75 16.08 4.51
C ILE A 330 -18.82 15.79 3.03
N THR A 331 -19.99 16.00 2.43
CA THR A 331 -20.12 16.05 0.97
C THR A 331 -20.13 17.50 0.49
N PHE A 332 -19.55 17.77 -0.68
CA PHE A 332 -19.59 19.07 -1.32
C PHE A 332 -19.72 18.91 -2.83
N ASN A 333 -20.73 19.54 -3.43
CA ASN A 333 -20.87 19.57 -4.87
C ASN A 333 -20.28 20.87 -5.43
N ASP A 334 -19.17 20.81 -6.18
CA ASP A 334 -18.45 21.99 -6.66
C ASP A 334 -19.15 22.78 -7.78
N ARG A 335 -20.25 22.23 -8.31
CA ARG A 335 -21.10 22.89 -9.31
C ARG A 335 -22.29 23.59 -8.69
N SER A 336 -23.01 22.93 -7.77
CA SER A 336 -24.16 23.51 -7.07
C SER A 336 -23.76 24.31 -5.82
N LEU A 337 -22.54 24.08 -5.33
CA LEU A 337 -21.98 24.56 -4.05
C LEU A 337 -22.74 24.04 -2.82
N ALA A 338 -23.61 23.04 -2.98
CA ALA A 338 -24.28 22.40 -1.85
C ALA A 338 -23.29 21.56 -1.04
N TYR A 339 -23.41 21.59 0.29
CA TYR A 339 -22.69 20.71 1.19
C TYR A 339 -23.62 20.09 2.22
N GLU A 340 -23.26 18.91 2.69
CA GLU A 340 -23.99 18.20 3.74
C GLU A 340 -23.00 17.66 4.78
N LEU A 341 -23.39 17.74 6.05
CA LEU A 341 -22.70 17.11 7.16
C LEU A 341 -23.51 15.88 7.56
N GLU A 342 -22.98 14.68 7.33
CA GLU A 342 -23.62 13.44 7.78
C GLU A 342 -23.00 13.02 9.11
N PHE A 343 -23.82 12.89 10.15
CA PHE A 343 -23.37 12.46 11.47
C PHE A 343 -22.90 11.01 11.41
N LEU A 344 -21.68 10.75 11.89
CA LEU A 344 -21.13 9.40 11.98
C LEU A 344 -21.24 8.87 13.42
N ARG A 345 -20.65 9.58 14.39
CA ARG A 345 -20.55 9.14 15.79
C ARG A 345 -20.17 10.29 16.72
N ASN A 346 -20.46 10.16 18.01
CA ASN A 346 -20.00 11.12 19.03
C ASN A 346 -18.48 11.07 19.21
N GLU A 347 -17.88 12.16 19.72
CA GLU A 347 -16.51 12.11 20.26
C GLU A 347 -16.49 11.15 21.46
N ARG A 348 -15.62 10.14 21.41
CA ARG A 348 -15.44 9.15 22.48
C ARG A 348 -13.94 8.87 22.71
N PRO A 349 -13.54 8.40 23.89
CA PRO A 349 -12.20 7.87 24.12
C PRO A 349 -11.84 6.76 23.12
N GLU A 350 -10.54 6.61 22.83
CA GLU A 350 -10.03 5.55 21.94
C GLU A 350 -10.13 4.18 22.62
N SER A 351 -9.88 4.13 23.94
CA SER A 351 -10.10 2.96 24.77
C SER A 351 -10.68 3.34 26.13
N ILE A 352 -11.41 2.41 26.74
CA ILE A 352 -11.73 2.43 28.17
C ILE A 352 -11.28 1.09 28.75
N GLY A 353 -10.58 1.13 29.87
CA GLY A 353 -10.19 -0.05 30.63
C GLY A 353 -10.54 0.02 32.11
N LEU A 354 -10.40 -1.12 32.79
CA LEU A 354 -10.44 -1.23 34.24
C LEU A 354 -9.02 -1.33 34.80
N ILE A 355 -8.74 -0.58 35.85
CA ILE A 355 -7.45 -0.61 36.55
C ILE A 355 -7.64 -0.61 38.07
N GLY A 356 -6.81 -1.37 38.79
CA GLY A 356 -6.75 -1.35 40.24
C GLY A 356 -6.52 -2.72 40.87
N THR A 357 -6.49 -2.79 42.20
CA THR A 357 -6.19 -4.03 42.94
C THR A 357 -7.25 -5.12 42.78
N ALA A 358 -8.45 -4.79 42.30
CA ALA A 358 -9.47 -5.79 41.94
C ALA A 358 -9.20 -6.47 40.59
N VAL A 359 -8.33 -5.90 39.76
CA VAL A 359 -8.04 -6.33 38.38
C VAL A 359 -6.63 -6.95 38.33
N THR A 360 -6.42 -7.92 37.45
CA THR A 360 -5.09 -8.52 37.24
C THR A 360 -4.06 -7.43 36.92
N GLY A 361 -2.96 -7.38 37.66
CA GLY A 361 -1.88 -6.40 37.46
C GLY A 361 -1.95 -5.15 38.36
N GLY A 362 -3.06 -4.89 39.06
CA GLY A 362 -3.15 -3.81 40.04
C GLY A 362 -3.20 -2.41 39.41
N TRP A 363 -2.58 -1.42 40.09
CA TRP A 363 -2.49 -0.02 39.62
C TRP A 363 -1.31 0.24 38.67
N THR A 364 -0.46 -0.76 38.44
CA THR A 364 0.72 -0.64 37.56
C THR A 364 0.88 -1.91 36.72
N PRO A 365 -0.12 -2.25 35.89
CA PRO A 365 -0.02 -3.40 35.01
C PRO A 365 1.07 -3.19 33.95
N ALA A 366 1.74 -4.25 33.53
CA ALA A 366 2.81 -4.17 32.54
C ALA A 366 2.28 -3.92 31.11
N ASN A 367 1.01 -4.26 30.85
CA ASN A 367 0.41 -4.31 29.51
C ASN A 367 -0.79 -3.36 29.35
N GLY A 368 -0.87 -2.29 30.15
CA GLY A 368 -2.03 -1.40 30.16
C GLY A 368 -3.20 -1.94 31.00
N ASP A 369 -4.33 -1.24 30.92
CA ASP A 369 -5.55 -1.56 31.65
C ASP A 369 -6.20 -2.85 31.15
N PHE A 370 -7.19 -3.36 31.89
CA PHE A 370 -8.06 -4.39 31.34
C PHE A 370 -9.09 -3.75 30.41
N ASP A 371 -8.86 -3.84 29.11
CA ASP A 371 -9.67 -3.18 28.09
C ASP A 371 -11.12 -3.67 28.04
N LEU A 372 -12.03 -2.71 27.90
CA LEU A 372 -13.41 -2.94 27.53
C LEU A 372 -13.57 -2.78 26.02
N ARG A 373 -14.52 -3.51 25.45
CA ARG A 373 -14.90 -3.42 24.05
C ARG A 373 -16.03 -2.41 23.89
N TYR A 374 -15.89 -1.49 22.94
CA TYR A 374 -16.98 -0.60 22.58
C TYR A 374 -18.10 -1.33 21.82
N ASP A 375 -19.35 -1.12 22.24
CA ASP A 375 -20.58 -1.57 21.59
C ASP A 375 -21.27 -0.35 20.92
N GLU A 376 -21.21 -0.31 19.59
CA GLU A 376 -21.79 0.78 18.80
C GLU A 376 -23.32 0.82 18.88
N GLY A 377 -23.98 -0.31 19.16
CA GLY A 377 -25.44 -0.40 19.21
C GLY A 377 -26.04 0.27 20.44
N SER A 378 -25.30 0.29 21.56
CA SER A 378 -25.71 0.91 22.82
C SER A 378 -24.88 2.13 23.22
N ASP A 379 -23.80 2.47 22.49
CA ASP A 379 -22.84 3.52 22.83
C ASP A 379 -22.18 3.30 24.21
N THR A 380 -21.86 2.05 24.52
CA THR A 380 -21.29 1.63 25.82
C THR A 380 -20.05 0.76 25.67
N TRP A 381 -19.24 0.70 26.71
CA TRP A 381 -18.07 -0.17 26.82
C TRP A 381 -18.44 -1.43 27.62
N THR A 382 -18.15 -2.62 27.10
CA THR A 382 -18.51 -3.91 27.70
C THR A 382 -17.33 -4.87 27.76
N ALA A 383 -17.34 -5.76 28.76
CA ALA A 383 -16.40 -6.87 28.82
C ALA A 383 -16.92 -7.98 29.74
N VAL A 384 -16.32 -9.16 29.62
CA VAL A 384 -16.43 -10.20 30.65
C VAL A 384 -15.14 -10.16 31.45
N VAL A 385 -15.25 -9.88 32.75
CA VAL A 385 -14.10 -9.66 33.62
C VAL A 385 -14.21 -10.49 34.88
N GLY A 386 -13.12 -11.15 35.24
CA GLY A 386 -12.91 -11.75 36.55
C GLY A 386 -12.26 -10.75 37.49
N LEU A 387 -12.93 -10.46 38.60
CA LEU A 387 -12.44 -9.55 39.64
C LEU A 387 -12.10 -10.33 40.92
N VAL A 388 -11.14 -9.80 41.68
CA VAL A 388 -10.93 -10.14 43.09
C VAL A 388 -11.48 -9.03 43.98
N ALA A 389 -11.59 -9.30 45.29
CA ALA A 389 -11.95 -8.24 46.23
C ALA A 389 -10.85 -7.18 46.28
N GLY A 390 -11.18 -5.94 45.94
CA GLY A 390 -10.20 -4.87 45.81
C GLY A 390 -10.80 -3.57 45.29
N GLU A 391 -9.94 -2.60 45.03
CA GLU A 391 -10.31 -1.30 44.49
C GLU A 391 -10.06 -1.23 42.98
N PHE A 392 -10.84 -0.44 42.26
CA PHE A 392 -10.63 -0.19 40.84
C PHE A 392 -11.21 1.15 40.36
N LYS A 393 -10.87 1.54 39.13
CA LYS A 393 -11.44 2.65 38.37
C LYS A 393 -11.65 2.26 36.91
N PHE A 394 -12.54 2.98 36.24
CA PHE A 394 -12.55 3.05 34.78
C PHE A 394 -11.55 4.12 34.34
N ARG A 395 -10.83 3.90 33.26
CA ARG A 395 -9.81 4.84 32.78
C ARG A 395 -9.75 4.85 31.26
N ALA A 396 -9.66 6.05 30.70
CA ALA A 396 -9.59 6.25 29.25
C ALA A 396 -8.15 6.22 28.76
N ASN A 397 -7.91 5.61 27.61
CA ASN A 397 -6.66 5.68 26.85
C ASN A 397 -5.40 5.31 27.67
N ASP A 398 -5.53 4.42 28.67
CA ASP A 398 -4.48 4.09 29.63
C ASP A 398 -3.87 5.29 30.39
N ASP A 399 -4.55 6.45 30.39
CA ASP A 399 -4.07 7.71 30.93
C ASP A 399 -4.96 8.23 32.06
N TRP A 400 -4.36 8.91 33.04
CA TRP A 400 -5.08 9.44 34.20
C TRP A 400 -5.83 10.75 33.93
N GLU A 401 -5.66 11.37 32.76
CA GLU A 401 -6.34 12.60 32.37
C GLU A 401 -7.86 12.45 32.44
N LEU A 402 -8.39 11.28 32.07
CA LEU A 402 -9.81 10.97 32.17
C LEU A 402 -10.00 9.59 32.80
N SER A 403 -10.48 9.58 34.04
CA SER A 403 -10.79 8.35 34.78
C SER A 403 -12.03 8.54 35.63
N TRP A 404 -12.80 7.48 35.85
CA TRP A 404 -14.03 7.51 36.62
C TRP A 404 -13.93 6.64 37.86
N GLY A 405 -14.33 7.22 38.98
CA GLY A 405 -14.41 6.59 40.29
C GLY A 405 -15.71 6.96 41.00
N GLY A 406 -15.81 6.62 42.27
CA GLY A 406 -17.02 6.84 43.04
C GLY A 406 -18.17 5.95 42.59
N GLY A 407 -19.23 5.92 43.40
CA GLY A 407 -20.40 5.08 43.15
C GLY A 407 -20.46 3.83 44.02
N ALA A 408 -21.47 2.98 43.74
CA ALA A 408 -21.74 1.75 44.46
C ALA A 408 -21.45 0.52 43.59
N PHE A 409 -21.04 -0.59 44.18
CA PHE A 409 -20.91 -1.86 43.47
C PHE A 409 -22.15 -2.74 43.78
N PRO A 410 -22.73 -3.45 42.80
CA PRO A 410 -22.25 -3.70 41.44
C PRO A 410 -22.76 -2.72 40.36
N SER A 411 -23.57 -1.73 40.69
CA SER A 411 -24.05 -0.74 39.71
C SER A 411 -24.19 0.64 40.31
N GLY A 412 -24.07 1.66 39.45
CA GLY A 412 -24.15 3.04 39.86
C GLY A 412 -23.70 3.99 38.77
N THR A 413 -23.30 5.19 39.17
CA THR A 413 -22.74 6.22 38.29
C THR A 413 -21.38 6.60 38.85
N ALA A 414 -20.33 6.40 38.06
CA ALA A 414 -18.98 6.80 38.35
C ALA A 414 -18.76 8.22 37.82
N SER A 415 -18.00 9.03 38.55
CA SER A 415 -17.73 10.42 38.25
C SER A 415 -16.25 10.62 37.92
N SER A 416 -15.99 11.51 36.95
CA SER A 416 -14.64 11.84 36.48
C SER A 416 -13.95 12.95 37.27
N ASP A 417 -14.57 13.46 38.34
CA ASP A 417 -14.07 14.59 39.14
C ASP A 417 -13.04 14.18 40.22
N ASN A 418 -12.08 13.31 39.87
CA ASN A 418 -11.09 12.77 40.82
C ASN A 418 -11.70 12.08 42.06
N ASP A 419 -12.88 11.46 41.91
CA ASP A 419 -13.54 10.75 43.00
C ASP A 419 -12.76 9.51 43.47
N ASP A 420 -13.13 9.01 44.65
CA ASP A 420 -12.57 7.82 45.30
C ASP A 420 -12.63 6.58 44.39
N ASN A 421 -11.85 5.53 44.69
CA ASN A 421 -11.91 4.28 43.93
C ASN A 421 -13.23 3.52 44.17
N LEU A 422 -13.69 2.76 43.18
CA LEU A 422 -14.74 1.76 43.37
C LEU A 422 -14.18 0.55 44.13
N THR A 423 -15.02 -0.18 44.87
CA THR A 423 -14.62 -1.41 45.56
C THR A 423 -15.42 -2.61 45.04
N ALA A 424 -14.74 -3.58 44.42
CA ALA A 424 -15.34 -4.79 43.88
C ALA A 424 -15.43 -5.91 44.93
N THR A 425 -16.39 -6.79 44.73
CA THR A 425 -16.37 -8.15 45.30
C THR A 425 -15.83 -9.14 44.28
N ALA A 426 -15.20 -10.23 44.75
CA ALA A 426 -14.68 -11.26 43.85
C ALA A 426 -15.79 -11.96 43.07
N GLY A 427 -15.57 -12.20 41.79
CA GLY A 427 -16.53 -12.85 40.89
C GLY A 427 -16.22 -12.62 39.42
N ILE A 428 -16.95 -13.30 38.54
CA ILE A 428 -16.95 -13.03 37.09
C ILE A 428 -18.19 -12.21 36.77
N TYR A 429 -18.01 -11.14 36.02
CA TYR A 429 -19.05 -10.18 35.69
C TYR A 429 -19.06 -9.85 34.20
N VAL A 430 -20.24 -9.62 33.64
CA VAL A 430 -20.40 -8.79 32.45
C VAL A 430 -20.45 -7.34 32.92
N VAL A 431 -19.45 -6.54 32.54
CA VAL A 431 -19.44 -5.11 32.79
C VAL A 431 -20.06 -4.37 31.62
N THR A 432 -20.82 -3.32 31.90
CA THR A 432 -21.27 -2.31 30.94
C THR A 432 -20.98 -0.93 31.53
N PHE A 433 -20.43 -0.02 30.74
CA PHE A 433 -20.08 1.34 31.15
C PHE A 433 -20.37 2.36 30.05
N ASP A 434 -21.14 3.39 30.38
CA ASP A 434 -21.36 4.55 29.52
C ASP A 434 -20.40 5.68 29.94
N ALA A 435 -19.41 5.98 29.09
CA ALA A 435 -18.42 7.01 29.38
C ALA A 435 -18.98 8.44 29.34
N SER A 436 -20.14 8.65 28.70
CA SER A 436 -20.78 9.96 28.56
C SER A 436 -21.58 10.33 29.81
N THR A 437 -22.20 9.34 30.47
CA THR A 437 -23.02 9.55 31.67
C THR A 437 -22.32 9.08 32.95
N GLY A 438 -21.34 8.19 32.83
CA GLY A 438 -20.69 7.50 33.94
C GLY A 438 -21.47 6.30 34.48
N GLU A 439 -22.65 5.98 33.91
CA GLU A 439 -23.46 4.84 34.37
C GLU A 439 -22.75 3.51 34.10
N TYR A 440 -22.77 2.60 35.08
CA TYR A 440 -22.22 1.26 34.93
C TYR A 440 -23.03 0.18 35.64
N THR A 441 -22.85 -1.05 35.17
CA THR A 441 -23.33 -2.29 35.80
C THR A 441 -22.26 -3.38 35.74
N PHE A 442 -22.20 -4.21 36.77
CA PHE A 442 -21.44 -5.45 36.85
C PHE A 442 -22.42 -6.59 37.12
N GLU A 443 -22.92 -7.22 36.07
CA GLU A 443 -23.87 -8.32 36.19
C GLU A 443 -23.11 -9.63 36.43
N PRO A 444 -23.38 -10.39 37.51
CA PRO A 444 -22.73 -11.68 37.74
C PRO A 444 -22.91 -12.62 36.54
N ALA A 445 -21.85 -13.33 36.19
CA ALA A 445 -21.82 -14.18 35.01
C ALA A 445 -21.28 -15.59 35.33
N SER A 446 -21.84 -16.61 34.67
CA SER A 446 -21.29 -17.96 34.62
C SER A 446 -20.64 -18.23 33.27
N VAL A 447 -19.59 -19.05 33.26
CA VAL A 447 -18.94 -19.52 32.04
C VAL A 447 -19.19 -21.02 31.92
N GLY A 448 -19.66 -21.45 30.76
CA GLY A 448 -19.91 -22.84 30.45
C GLY A 448 -19.06 -23.34 29.29
N LEU A 449 -18.91 -24.67 29.22
CA LEU A 449 -18.32 -25.39 28.09
C LEU A 449 -19.45 -26.07 27.30
N LEU A 450 -19.49 -25.85 25.99
CA LEU A 450 -20.43 -26.53 25.08
C LEU A 450 -19.71 -26.98 23.81
N GLY A 451 -20.38 -27.83 23.02
CA GLY A 451 -19.93 -28.23 21.69
C GLY A 451 -20.13 -29.70 21.40
N SER A 452 -19.85 -30.11 20.16
CA SER A 452 -20.06 -31.48 19.68
C SER A 452 -19.32 -32.56 20.48
N ALA A 453 -18.25 -32.19 21.18
CA ALA A 453 -17.51 -33.11 22.06
C ALA A 453 -18.18 -33.33 23.43
N THR A 454 -19.05 -32.43 23.87
CA THR A 454 -19.71 -32.48 25.18
C THR A 454 -20.93 -33.40 25.17
N SER A 455 -21.44 -33.77 26.35
CA SER A 455 -22.63 -34.61 26.49
C SER A 455 -23.94 -33.91 26.08
N THR A 456 -23.93 -32.58 26.04
CA THR A 456 -25.07 -31.72 25.69
C THR A 456 -25.00 -31.17 24.27
N GLY A 457 -23.89 -31.40 23.55
CA GLY A 457 -23.72 -30.89 22.19
C GLY A 457 -23.68 -29.36 22.16
N TRP A 458 -24.28 -28.77 21.12
CA TRP A 458 -24.44 -27.32 20.98
C TRP A 458 -25.75 -26.78 21.61
N ASP A 459 -26.52 -27.63 22.28
CA ASP A 459 -27.86 -27.29 22.76
C ASP A 459 -27.85 -26.66 24.17
N ALA A 460 -26.86 -26.99 25.01
CA ALA A 460 -26.75 -26.48 26.38
C ALA A 460 -25.30 -26.51 26.88
N ASP A 461 -24.97 -25.62 27.82
CA ASP A 461 -23.64 -25.56 28.40
C ASP A 461 -23.50 -26.51 29.59
N ILE A 462 -22.25 -26.88 29.87
CA ILE A 462 -21.85 -27.47 31.13
C ILE A 462 -21.15 -26.37 31.92
N ASP A 463 -21.80 -25.87 32.97
CA ASP A 463 -21.27 -24.82 33.83
C ASP A 463 -19.89 -25.19 34.40
N MET A 464 -18.94 -24.28 34.24
CA MET A 464 -17.61 -24.38 34.82
C MET A 464 -17.60 -23.73 36.22
N THR A 465 -16.71 -24.21 37.08
CA THR A 465 -16.59 -23.72 38.47
C THR A 465 -15.50 -22.65 38.56
N PRO A 466 -15.78 -21.43 39.04
CA PRO A 466 -14.76 -20.40 39.25
C PRO A 466 -13.68 -20.82 40.26
N ASN A 467 -12.43 -20.48 39.97
CA ASN A 467 -11.33 -20.59 40.91
C ASN A 467 -11.29 -19.33 41.80
N PRO A 468 -11.49 -19.44 43.13
CA PRO A 468 -11.48 -18.27 44.02
C PRO A 468 -10.10 -17.63 44.20
N ASP A 469 -9.02 -18.36 43.87
CA ASP A 469 -7.64 -17.91 44.09
C ASP A 469 -7.02 -17.23 42.85
N VAL A 470 -7.64 -17.38 41.67
CA VAL A 470 -7.15 -16.85 40.40
C VAL A 470 -8.27 -16.09 39.70
N ALA A 471 -8.10 -14.76 39.57
CA ALA A 471 -9.10 -13.88 38.96
C ALA A 471 -9.48 -14.36 37.55
N GLY A 472 -10.77 -14.61 37.33
CA GLY A 472 -11.33 -14.96 36.02
C GLY A 472 -11.13 -16.41 35.58
N GLU A 473 -10.44 -17.25 36.35
CA GLU A 473 -10.25 -18.66 35.99
C GLU A 473 -11.47 -19.50 36.36
N VAL A 474 -11.87 -20.39 35.46
CA VAL A 474 -12.91 -21.40 35.65
C VAL A 474 -12.37 -22.79 35.29
N THR A 475 -12.88 -23.83 35.96
CA THR A 475 -12.48 -25.22 35.72
C THR A 475 -13.67 -26.18 35.63
N LEU A 476 -13.52 -27.22 34.80
CA LEU A 476 -14.49 -28.29 34.63
C LEU A 476 -13.76 -29.60 34.33
N THR A 477 -14.05 -30.66 35.10
CA THR A 477 -13.67 -32.02 34.73
C THR A 477 -14.83 -32.71 34.04
N THR A 478 -14.66 -33.11 32.78
CA THR A 478 -15.74 -33.74 32.00
C THR A 478 -15.20 -34.70 30.94
N MET A 479 -16.05 -35.65 30.52
CA MET A 479 -15.76 -36.52 29.39
C MET A 479 -16.03 -35.77 28.08
N LEU A 480 -15.00 -35.62 27.25
CA LEU A 480 -15.13 -35.10 25.89
C LEU A 480 -14.98 -36.24 24.89
N THR A 481 -15.78 -36.20 23.82
CA THR A 481 -15.87 -37.26 22.82
C THR A 481 -15.44 -36.78 21.44
N ASN A 482 -14.84 -37.69 20.67
CA ASN A 482 -14.48 -37.47 19.28
C ASN A 482 -14.70 -38.76 18.48
N SER A 483 -15.32 -38.66 17.31
CA SER A 483 -15.54 -39.78 16.39
C SER A 483 -15.53 -39.31 14.94
N ALA A 484 -15.40 -40.25 13.99
CA ALA A 484 -15.41 -39.92 12.56
C ALA A 484 -16.74 -39.28 12.10
N ASP A 485 -17.87 -39.69 12.70
CA ASP A 485 -19.20 -39.20 12.34
C ASP A 485 -19.61 -37.95 13.13
N ASN A 486 -18.91 -37.64 14.22
CA ASN A 486 -19.10 -36.43 15.04
C ASN A 486 -17.72 -35.94 15.54
N PRO A 487 -17.00 -35.16 14.73
CA PRO A 487 -15.73 -34.56 15.14
C PRO A 487 -15.91 -33.70 16.38
N GLY A 488 -15.09 -33.95 17.40
CA GLY A 488 -15.15 -33.26 18.68
C GLY A 488 -14.68 -31.82 18.55
N ALA A 489 -15.52 -30.88 18.97
CA ALA A 489 -15.18 -29.47 19.08
C ALA A 489 -15.92 -28.83 20.26
N VAL A 490 -15.35 -27.78 20.84
CA VAL A 490 -15.93 -27.04 21.96
C VAL A 490 -15.75 -25.52 21.84
N LYS A 491 -16.54 -24.78 22.63
CA LYS A 491 -16.40 -23.35 22.91
C LYS A 491 -16.66 -23.07 24.39
N PHE A 492 -16.18 -21.92 24.85
CA PHE A 492 -16.59 -21.32 26.11
C PHE A 492 -17.68 -20.28 25.83
N ARG A 493 -18.69 -20.20 26.69
CA ARG A 493 -19.82 -19.29 26.51
C ARG A 493 -20.33 -18.76 27.84
N VAL A 494 -20.78 -17.52 27.85
CA VAL A 494 -21.30 -16.86 29.06
C VAL A 494 -22.81 -17.00 29.14
N ASN A 495 -23.33 -17.32 30.33
CA ASN A 495 -24.76 -17.28 30.67
C ASN A 495 -25.67 -18.06 29.69
N ASP A 496 -25.19 -19.19 29.15
CA ASP A 496 -25.90 -20.00 28.15
C ASP A 496 -26.31 -19.23 26.87
N ASP A 497 -25.67 -18.08 26.58
CA ASP A 497 -26.04 -17.21 25.47
C ASP A 497 -24.83 -16.78 24.63
N TRP A 498 -25.08 -16.51 23.36
CA TRP A 498 -24.04 -16.26 22.37
C TRP A 498 -23.35 -14.87 22.38
N PRO A 499 -23.87 -13.79 23.01
CA PRO A 499 -23.21 -12.48 22.96
C PRO A 499 -21.74 -12.49 23.38
N TYR A 500 -21.39 -13.35 24.35
CA TYR A 500 -20.01 -13.53 24.80
C TYR A 500 -19.63 -15.02 24.75
N ASN A 501 -18.83 -15.37 23.75
CA ASN A 501 -18.29 -16.71 23.58
C ASN A 501 -16.86 -16.67 23.06
N TRP A 502 -16.12 -17.75 23.28
CA TRP A 502 -14.74 -17.88 22.81
C TRP A 502 -14.51 -19.26 22.18
N GLY A 503 -13.74 -19.24 21.09
CA GLY A 503 -13.27 -20.43 20.40
C GLY A 503 -11.79 -20.32 20.07
N GLY A 504 -11.29 -21.18 19.19
CA GLY A 504 -9.88 -21.24 18.85
C GLY A 504 -9.57 -22.45 17.99
N THR A 505 -8.33 -22.57 17.53
CA THR A 505 -7.89 -23.68 16.66
C THR A 505 -6.81 -24.56 17.29
N GLU A 506 -6.28 -24.16 18.45
CA GLU A 506 -5.20 -24.84 19.15
C GLU A 506 -5.70 -25.83 20.21
N PHE A 507 -4.96 -26.92 20.42
CA PHE A 507 -5.24 -27.94 21.44
C PHE A 507 -3.92 -28.64 21.83
N PRO A 508 -3.68 -29.03 23.09
CA PRO A 508 -4.58 -28.95 24.25
C PRO A 508 -4.54 -27.61 24.98
N THR A 509 -3.68 -26.69 24.60
CA THR A 509 -3.56 -25.36 25.22
C THR A 509 -3.61 -24.30 24.13
N GLY A 510 -4.11 -23.12 24.47
CA GLY A 510 -4.15 -21.99 23.53
C GLY A 510 -4.68 -20.73 24.19
N THR A 511 -4.79 -19.67 23.40
CA THR A 511 -5.50 -18.44 23.78
C THR A 511 -6.78 -18.36 22.94
N ALA A 512 -7.92 -18.27 23.61
CA ALA A 512 -9.21 -18.23 22.94
C ALA A 512 -9.46 -16.86 22.30
N VAL A 513 -10.21 -16.85 21.21
CA VAL A 513 -10.57 -15.64 20.47
C VAL A 513 -12.04 -15.33 20.71
N PHE A 514 -12.31 -14.11 21.20
CA PHE A 514 -13.66 -13.61 21.44
C PHE A 514 -14.49 -13.60 20.15
N ASN A 515 -15.70 -14.15 20.22
CA ASN A 515 -16.63 -14.28 19.08
C ASN A 515 -15.99 -14.92 17.83
N SER A 516 -15.01 -15.81 18.02
CA SER A 516 -14.38 -16.53 16.92
C SER A 516 -15.40 -17.35 16.12
N PRO A 517 -15.31 -17.41 14.79
CA PRO A 517 -16.07 -18.39 14.01
C PRO A 517 -15.55 -19.83 14.22
N ASP A 518 -14.31 -19.99 14.69
CA ASP A 518 -13.68 -21.29 14.89
C ASP A 518 -14.03 -21.91 16.24
N ASN A 519 -14.10 -23.25 16.27
CA ASN A 519 -14.32 -24.04 17.47
C ASN A 519 -13.04 -24.78 17.87
N ILE A 520 -12.77 -24.88 19.16
CA ILE A 520 -11.58 -25.54 19.69
C ILE A 520 -11.69 -27.05 19.40
N PRO A 521 -10.78 -27.66 18.62
CA PRO A 521 -10.87 -29.06 18.27
C PRO A 521 -10.52 -29.96 19.46
N VAL A 522 -11.26 -31.06 19.63
CA VAL A 522 -10.98 -32.11 20.62
C VAL A 522 -10.59 -33.38 19.86
N PRO A 523 -9.29 -33.67 19.66
CA PRO A 523 -8.84 -34.72 18.76
C PRO A 523 -9.01 -36.14 19.32
N THR A 524 -9.13 -36.30 20.64
CA THR A 524 -9.22 -37.62 21.29
C THR A 524 -10.32 -37.66 22.31
N THR A 525 -11.05 -38.78 22.37
CA THR A 525 -12.03 -39.03 23.45
C THR A 525 -11.28 -39.26 24.75
N GLY A 526 -11.69 -38.59 25.83
CA GLY A 526 -11.05 -38.69 27.14
C GLY A 526 -11.79 -37.93 28.22
N GLU A 527 -11.42 -38.20 29.47
CA GLU A 527 -11.76 -37.31 30.59
C GLU A 527 -10.70 -36.21 30.62
N TYR A 528 -11.14 -34.95 30.61
CA TYR A 528 -10.27 -33.79 30.63
C TYR A 528 -10.57 -32.93 31.84
N THR A 529 -9.54 -32.36 32.44
CA THR A 529 -9.68 -31.17 33.28
C THR A 529 -9.46 -29.95 32.42
N VAL A 530 -10.54 -29.24 32.13
CA VAL A 530 -10.56 -28.04 31.32
C VAL A 530 -10.38 -26.83 32.22
N THR A 531 -9.45 -25.93 31.88
CA THR A 531 -9.33 -24.61 32.50
C THR A 531 -9.48 -23.53 31.43
N PHE A 532 -10.06 -22.40 31.83
CA PHE A 532 -10.15 -21.20 30.99
C PHE A 532 -10.12 -19.96 31.87
N ASN A 533 -9.39 -18.93 31.46
CA ASN A 533 -9.36 -17.65 32.18
C ASN A 533 -9.96 -16.54 31.32
N VAL A 534 -11.05 -15.91 31.76
CA VAL A 534 -11.71 -14.84 30.99
C VAL A 534 -10.89 -13.55 30.89
N ASN A 535 -9.90 -13.36 31.77
CA ASN A 535 -9.05 -12.17 31.74
C ASN A 535 -7.87 -12.34 30.77
N THR A 536 -7.25 -13.52 30.72
CA THR A 536 -6.10 -13.79 29.82
C THR A 536 -6.48 -14.49 28.53
N LEU A 537 -7.70 -15.03 28.47
CA LEU A 537 -8.23 -15.89 27.42
C LEU A 537 -7.49 -17.22 27.24
N GLU A 538 -6.53 -17.53 28.12
CA GLU A 538 -5.80 -18.80 28.07
C GLU A 538 -6.68 -19.97 28.51
N TYR A 539 -6.53 -21.11 27.84
CA TYR A 539 -7.20 -22.36 28.19
C TYR A 539 -6.26 -23.56 28.14
N SER A 540 -6.62 -24.61 28.87
CA SER A 540 -5.97 -25.92 28.80
C SER A 540 -6.96 -27.08 28.92
N PHE A 541 -6.59 -28.23 28.33
CA PHE A 541 -7.28 -29.52 28.41
C PHE A 541 -6.27 -30.58 28.88
N GLU A 542 -6.25 -30.89 30.18
CA GLU A 542 -5.32 -31.83 30.81
C GLU A 542 -5.87 -33.24 31.03
#